data_AF-S4PG97-F1
#
_entry.id   AF-S4PG97-F1
#
_cell.length_a   1.000
_cell.length_b   1.000
_cell.length_c   1.000
_cell.angle_alpha   90.00
_cell.angle_beta   90.00
_cell.angle_gamma   90.00
#
_symmetry.space_group_name_H-M   'P 1'
#
loop_
_entity.id
_entity.type
_entity.pdbx_description
1 polymer ?
#
loop_
_entity_poly.entity_id
_entity_poly.type
_entity_poly.pdbx_seq_one_letter_code
_entity_poly.pdbx_strand_id
1 'polypeptide(L)'
;MPYIMVMGCLSALHLSKDEGATVYGLKSDERSALVRELNSSFGMSVATANESERTVRVAQKGLTLVLVNRIHGLLGYDVVSHAMAMTNANRELISFTMYKKTSPNSHGQAHGQTHGQTHGQAHSQAHGHGHSSSHKNHPKPAQAHSSVVTL
;
A
#
# COMPACT_ATOMS: atom_id res chain seq x y z
N MET A 1 17.41 -3.96 6.62
CA MET A 1 17.00 -4.34 7.99
C MET A 1 15.46 -4.45 8.00
N PRO A 2 14.75 -4.90 9.05
CA PRO A 2 13.28 -4.91 8.99
C PRO A 2 12.69 -3.49 9.07
N TYR A 3 13.43 -2.53 9.62
CA TYR A 3 13.12 -1.11 9.58
C TYR A 3 13.98 -0.39 8.54
N ILE A 4 13.42 0.68 7.97
CA ILE A 4 14.06 1.71 7.15
C ILE A 4 13.58 3.09 7.57
N MET A 5 14.29 4.13 7.14
CA MET A 5 13.88 5.52 7.31
C MET A 5 13.86 6.23 5.95
N VAL A 6 12.79 6.96 5.65
CA VAL A 6 12.74 7.95 4.57
C VAL A 6 12.80 9.33 5.21
N MET A 7 13.72 10.20 4.78
CA MET A 7 13.88 11.56 5.30
C MET A 7 13.87 12.56 4.14
N GLY A 8 13.21 13.71 4.27
CA GLY A 8 13.14 14.73 3.22
C GLY A 8 12.31 15.94 3.62
N CYS A 9 11.87 16.74 2.65
CA CYS A 9 10.94 17.86 2.86
C CYS A 9 9.55 17.54 2.27
N LEU A 10 8.46 18.10 2.82
CA LEU A 10 7.18 18.14 2.11
C LEU A 10 7.11 19.39 1.21
N SER A 11 7.55 20.53 1.74
CA SER A 11 7.57 21.82 1.08
C SER A 11 8.54 21.87 -0.10
N ALA A 12 8.06 22.35 -1.25
CA ALA A 12 8.87 22.61 -2.44
C ALA A 12 9.56 24.00 -2.44
N LEU A 13 9.12 24.92 -1.57
CA LEU A 13 9.59 26.31 -1.57
C LEU A 13 11.05 26.44 -1.08
N HIS A 14 11.80 27.32 -1.76
CA HIS A 14 13.14 27.81 -1.40
C HIS A 14 14.32 26.81 -1.44
N LEU A 15 14.89 26.67 -2.64
CA LEU A 15 16.30 27.01 -2.95
C LEU A 15 17.50 26.38 -2.17
N SER A 16 17.35 25.34 -1.34
CA SER A 16 18.44 24.34 -1.26
C SER A 16 18.62 23.66 -2.63
N LYS A 17 19.86 23.42 -3.09
CA LYS A 17 20.11 22.88 -4.45
C LYS A 17 20.08 21.35 -4.54
N ASP A 18 20.46 20.63 -3.48
CA ASP A 18 21.11 19.32 -3.67
C ASP A 18 20.36 18.09 -3.16
N GLU A 19 19.29 18.23 -2.37
CA GLU A 19 18.55 17.08 -1.79
C GLU A 19 17.04 17.31 -1.76
N GLY A 20 16.29 16.29 -2.18
CA GLY A 20 14.82 16.20 -2.05
C GLY A 20 14.40 15.21 -0.97
N ALA A 21 14.90 13.97 -1.03
CA ALA A 21 14.73 12.95 0.00
C ALA A 21 15.84 11.89 -0.03
N THR A 22 16.12 11.25 1.12
CA THR A 22 17.10 10.17 1.28
C THR A 22 16.46 8.99 2.02
N VAL A 23 16.70 7.77 1.53
CA VAL A 23 16.23 6.51 2.13
C VAL A 23 17.40 5.76 2.76
N TYR A 24 17.23 5.27 3.97
CA TYR A 24 18.26 4.60 4.78
C TYR A 24 17.84 3.16 5.14
N GLY A 25 18.77 2.20 5.12
CA GLY A 25 18.59 0.86 5.72
C GLY A 25 18.03 -0.24 4.80
N LEU A 26 17.66 0.10 3.57
CA LEU A 26 17.33 -0.84 2.49
C LEU A 26 18.50 -1.79 2.20
N LYS A 27 18.22 -3.02 1.77
CA LYS A 27 19.24 -3.94 1.24
C LYS A 27 19.72 -3.50 -0.16
N SER A 28 20.83 -4.04 -0.66
CA SER A 28 21.41 -3.63 -1.97
C SER A 28 20.50 -3.98 -3.17
N ASP A 29 19.84 -5.13 -3.12
CA ASP A 29 18.76 -5.54 -4.05
C ASP A 29 17.57 -4.58 -4.00
N GLU A 30 17.11 -4.23 -2.79
CA GLU A 30 15.99 -3.31 -2.59
C GLU A 30 16.33 -1.86 -3.03
N ARG A 31 17.57 -1.40 -2.80
CA ARG A 31 18.07 -0.11 -3.33
C ARG A 31 18.11 -0.10 -4.85
N SER A 32 18.65 -1.15 -5.46
CA SER A 32 18.76 -1.28 -6.92
C SER A 32 17.38 -1.32 -7.59
N ALA A 33 16.42 -2.04 -6.99
CA ALA A 33 15.03 -2.06 -7.44
C ALA A 33 14.39 -0.67 -7.36
N LEU A 34 14.54 0.04 -6.23
CA LEU A 34 13.95 1.38 -6.03
C LEU A 34 14.55 2.43 -6.99
N VAL A 35 15.87 2.45 -7.17
CA VAL A 35 16.54 3.39 -8.11
C VAL A 35 16.08 3.17 -9.54
N ARG A 36 16.01 1.90 -9.98
CA ARG A 36 15.50 1.55 -11.31
C ARG A 36 14.04 1.99 -11.47
N GLU A 37 13.20 1.66 -10.50
CA GLU A 37 11.76 1.97 -10.52
C GLU A 37 11.50 3.48 -10.62
N LEU A 38 12.21 4.29 -9.83
CA LEU A 38 12.08 5.75 -9.86
C LEU A 38 12.56 6.30 -11.21
N ASN A 39 13.77 5.95 -11.65
CA ASN A 39 14.34 6.51 -12.87
C ASN A 39 13.56 6.08 -14.13
N SER A 40 12.98 4.87 -14.14
CA SER A 40 12.03 4.44 -15.18
C SER A 40 10.69 5.17 -15.10
N SER A 41 10.13 5.38 -13.89
CA SER A 41 8.82 6.04 -13.72
C SER A 41 8.84 7.54 -14.07
N PHE A 42 9.97 8.21 -13.86
CA PHE A 42 10.15 9.63 -14.19
C PHE A 42 10.78 9.87 -15.58
N GLY A 43 11.21 8.81 -16.28
CA GLY A 43 11.88 8.92 -17.58
C GLY A 43 13.26 9.59 -17.55
N MET A 44 13.80 9.87 -16.36
CA MET A 44 15.07 10.58 -16.15
C MET A 44 15.72 10.16 -14.82
N SER A 45 17.01 10.44 -14.65
CA SER A 45 17.76 10.09 -13.44
C SER A 45 17.40 11.01 -12.26
N VAL A 46 16.36 10.67 -11.51
CA VAL A 46 15.93 11.39 -10.28
C VAL A 46 16.56 10.80 -9.00
N ALA A 47 16.99 9.54 -9.04
CA ALA A 47 17.46 8.77 -7.89
C ALA A 47 18.82 8.09 -8.14
N THR A 48 19.66 8.04 -7.10
CA THR A 48 20.95 7.32 -7.10
C THR A 48 21.12 6.52 -5.82
N ALA A 49 21.72 5.33 -5.91
CA ALA A 49 22.14 4.56 -4.73
C ALA A 49 23.55 4.94 -4.32
N ASN A 50 23.81 4.98 -3.01
CA ASN A 50 25.15 5.06 -2.45
C ASN A 50 25.43 3.80 -1.62
N GLU A 51 26.34 2.96 -2.08
CA GLU A 51 26.60 1.64 -1.48
C GLU A 51 27.43 1.73 -0.19
N SER A 52 28.24 2.78 0.02
CA SER A 52 29.03 2.97 1.25
C SER A 52 28.15 3.40 2.42
N GLU A 53 27.29 4.41 2.20
CA GLU A 53 26.29 4.89 3.16
C GLU A 53 25.07 3.97 3.28
N ARG A 54 24.87 3.07 2.29
CA ARG A 54 23.70 2.20 2.16
C ARG A 54 22.39 2.98 2.00
N THR A 55 22.44 4.10 1.27
CA THR A 55 21.34 5.04 1.06
C THR A 55 20.84 5.04 -0.39
N VAL A 56 19.63 5.57 -0.60
CA VAL A 56 19.17 6.06 -1.92
C VAL A 56 18.87 7.54 -1.78
N ARG A 57 19.55 8.39 -2.55
CA ARG A 57 19.33 9.84 -2.59
C ARG A 57 18.45 10.18 -3.79
N VAL A 58 17.45 11.02 -3.58
CA VAL A 58 16.51 11.53 -4.59
C VAL A 58 16.71 13.04 -4.68
N ALA A 59 17.13 13.51 -5.86
CA ALA A 59 17.49 14.92 -6.07
C ALA A 59 16.27 15.86 -6.16
N GLN A 60 15.11 15.33 -6.58
CA GLN A 60 13.91 16.13 -6.81
C GLN A 60 13.11 16.34 -5.51
N LYS A 61 12.83 17.61 -5.19
CA LYS A 61 12.03 18.03 -4.02
C LYS A 61 10.55 17.63 -4.14
N GLY A 62 9.87 17.57 -2.99
CA GLY A 62 8.45 17.22 -2.90
C GLY A 62 8.13 15.73 -3.12
N LEU A 63 9.10 14.93 -3.58
CA LEU A 63 8.90 13.50 -3.82
C LEU A 63 8.85 12.65 -2.55
N THR A 64 9.05 13.20 -1.34
CA THR A 64 9.13 12.43 -0.09
C THR A 64 7.91 11.52 0.13
N LEU A 65 6.68 12.01 -0.12
CA LEU A 65 5.46 11.19 -0.02
C LEU A 65 5.31 10.20 -1.18
N VAL A 66 5.73 10.57 -2.39
CA VAL A 66 5.77 9.67 -3.56
C VAL A 66 6.72 8.50 -3.30
N LEU A 67 7.84 8.77 -2.64
CA LEU A 67 8.88 7.82 -2.28
C LEU A 67 8.40 6.85 -1.21
N VAL A 68 7.75 7.33 -0.14
CA VAL A 68 7.06 6.48 0.86
C VAL A 68 6.01 5.58 0.20
N ASN A 69 5.14 6.13 -0.63
CA ASN A 69 4.09 5.36 -1.32
C ASN A 69 4.68 4.31 -2.28
N ARG A 70 5.75 4.64 -3.03
CA ARG A 70 6.39 3.69 -3.94
C ARG A 70 7.18 2.62 -3.20
N ILE A 71 7.80 2.94 -2.07
CA ILE A 71 8.46 1.96 -1.19
C ILE A 71 7.45 0.99 -0.59
N HIS A 72 6.27 1.45 -0.17
CA HIS A 72 5.18 0.58 0.27
C HIS A 72 4.75 -0.39 -0.86
N GLY A 73 4.35 0.14 -2.02
CA GLY A 73 3.86 -0.66 -3.14
C GLY A 73 4.89 -1.59 -3.81
N LEU A 74 6.16 -1.19 -3.89
CA LEU A 74 7.24 -1.98 -4.52
C LEU A 74 7.85 -3.01 -3.57
N LEU A 75 7.99 -2.66 -2.28
CA LEU A 75 8.87 -3.40 -1.35
C LEU A 75 8.13 -3.94 -0.11
N GLY A 76 6.86 -3.61 0.12
CA GLY A 76 6.08 -4.13 1.26
C GLY A 76 6.54 -3.59 2.61
N TYR A 77 6.87 -2.31 2.68
CA TYR A 77 7.15 -1.59 3.92
C TYR A 77 5.94 -0.72 4.31
N ASP A 78 5.51 -0.80 5.56
CA ASP A 78 4.41 0.01 6.11
C ASP A 78 4.95 1.14 7.00
N VAL A 79 4.35 2.33 6.96
CA VAL A 79 4.73 3.43 7.86
C VAL A 79 4.32 3.09 9.29
N VAL A 80 5.28 3.11 10.23
CA VAL A 80 5.04 2.82 11.65
C VAL A 80 5.20 4.05 12.56
N SER A 81 5.94 5.06 12.12
CA SER A 81 6.00 6.37 12.78
C SER A 81 6.44 7.46 11.81
N HIS A 82 6.17 8.71 12.17
CA HIS A 82 6.72 9.89 11.51
C HIS A 82 7.18 10.91 12.55
N ALA A 83 8.14 11.75 12.18
CA ALA A 83 8.58 12.89 12.98
C ALA A 83 8.80 14.09 12.06
N MET A 84 8.50 15.30 12.54
CA MET A 84 8.68 16.55 11.82
C MET A 84 9.49 17.52 12.67
N ALA A 85 10.42 18.24 12.05
CA ALA A 85 11.27 19.23 12.69
C ALA A 85 11.45 20.46 11.80
N MET A 86 11.49 21.65 12.41
CA MET A 86 11.96 22.86 11.76
C MET A 86 13.43 23.07 12.09
N THR A 87 14.27 23.21 11.07
CA THR A 87 15.69 23.51 11.23
C THR A 87 15.95 25.00 11.38
N ASN A 88 17.09 25.38 11.96
CA ASN A 88 17.54 26.79 12.11
C ASN A 88 17.65 27.55 10.76
N ALA A 89 17.66 26.83 9.63
CA ALA A 89 17.63 27.40 8.27
C ALA A 89 16.19 27.58 7.73
N ASN A 90 15.18 27.55 8.61
CA ASN A 90 13.74 27.55 8.29
C ASN A 90 13.31 26.46 7.28
N ARG A 91 14.06 25.35 7.20
CA ARG A 91 13.68 24.18 6.41
C ARG A 91 12.89 23.22 7.28
N GLU A 92 11.69 22.90 6.83
CA GLU A 92 10.94 21.72 7.24
C GLU A 92 11.74 20.46 6.89
N LEU A 93 11.87 19.56 7.86
CA LEU A 93 12.39 18.21 7.68
C LEU A 93 11.37 17.22 8.24
N ILE A 94 10.96 16.24 7.43
CA ILE A 94 10.13 15.12 7.85
C ILE A 94 10.92 13.82 7.73
N SER A 95 10.74 12.91 8.69
CA SER A 95 11.15 11.53 8.58
C SER A 95 9.98 10.57 8.79
N PHE A 96 9.99 9.47 8.04
CA PHE A 96 9.08 8.34 8.17
C PHE A 96 9.90 7.11 8.52
N THR A 97 9.57 6.46 9.63
CA THR A 97 10.07 5.12 9.94
C THR A 97 9.11 4.12 9.31
N MET A 98 9.63 3.21 8.48
CA MET A 98 8.82 2.17 7.84
C MET A 98 9.33 0.79 8.22
N TYR A 99 8.43 -0.18 8.34
CA TYR A 99 8.71 -1.55 8.76
C TYR A 99 8.21 -2.56 7.73
N LYS A 100 9.04 -3.54 7.38
CA LYS A 100 8.69 -4.66 6.50
C LYS A 100 8.37 -5.88 7.34
N LYS A 101 7.08 -6.20 7.42
CA LYS A 101 6.59 -7.39 8.11
C LYS A 101 7.07 -8.64 7.38
N THR A 102 7.96 -9.40 8.02
CA THR A 102 8.42 -10.69 7.50
C THR A 102 7.29 -11.71 7.62
N SER A 103 6.59 -11.97 6.51
CA SER A 103 5.67 -13.09 6.43
C SER A 103 6.45 -14.42 6.48
N PRO A 104 6.00 -15.43 7.25
CA PRO A 104 6.64 -16.75 7.29
C PRO A 104 6.42 -17.57 6.00
N ASN A 105 5.45 -17.18 5.17
CA ASN A 105 5.18 -17.83 3.88
C ASN A 105 5.82 -17.05 2.73
N SER A 106 7.10 -17.35 2.47
CA SER A 106 7.85 -16.79 1.34
C SER A 106 7.61 -17.57 0.04
N HIS A 107 6.49 -17.34 -0.65
CA HIS A 107 6.35 -17.47 -2.11
C HIS A 107 5.04 -16.80 -2.57
N GLY A 108 5.13 -15.78 -3.43
CA GLY A 108 3.98 -14.96 -3.80
C GLY A 108 4.27 -13.91 -4.88
N GLN A 109 4.97 -14.28 -5.95
CA GLN A 109 4.98 -13.45 -7.16
C GLN A 109 3.66 -13.61 -7.92
N ALA A 110 2.86 -12.55 -7.98
CA ALA A 110 1.89 -12.32 -9.05
C ALA A 110 1.40 -10.85 -9.04
N HIS A 111 2.06 -9.97 -9.79
CA HIS A 111 1.33 -8.82 -10.34
C HIS A 111 0.43 -9.35 -11.46
N GLY A 112 -0.88 -9.18 -11.32
CA GLY A 112 -1.88 -9.71 -12.25
C GLY A 112 -3.10 -8.81 -12.36
N GLN A 113 -2.95 -7.63 -12.98
CA GLN A 113 -4.10 -6.89 -13.47
C GLN A 113 -4.59 -7.54 -14.78
N THR A 114 -5.77 -8.14 -14.74
CA THR A 114 -6.52 -8.48 -15.95
C THR A 114 -8.00 -8.18 -15.72
N HIS A 115 -8.52 -7.13 -16.36
CA HIS A 115 -9.97 -6.94 -16.45
C HIS A 115 -10.56 -7.99 -17.39
N GLY A 116 -11.62 -8.67 -16.96
CA GLY A 116 -12.35 -9.63 -17.78
C GLY A 116 -13.76 -9.85 -17.24
N GLN A 117 -14.76 -9.28 -17.90
CA GLN A 117 -16.17 -9.60 -17.64
C GLN A 117 -16.58 -10.83 -18.44
N THR A 118 -17.08 -11.87 -17.78
CA THR A 118 -17.99 -12.84 -18.41
C THR A 118 -18.86 -13.54 -17.37
N HIS A 119 -20.18 -13.58 -17.60
CA HIS A 119 -21.05 -14.58 -17.00
C HIS A 119 -20.87 -15.91 -17.74
N GLY A 120 -21.00 -17.06 -17.07
CA GLY A 120 -20.88 -18.36 -17.75
C GLY A 120 -21.08 -19.60 -16.90
N GLN A 121 -22.34 -19.93 -16.59
CA GLN A 121 -22.94 -21.26 -16.32
C GLN A 121 -22.26 -22.28 -15.35
N ALA A 122 -23.08 -23.18 -14.83
CA ALA A 122 -22.67 -24.27 -13.95
C ALA A 122 -22.79 -25.64 -14.63
N HIS A 123 -21.93 -26.59 -14.25
CA HIS A 123 -22.16 -28.03 -14.24
C HIS A 123 -21.13 -28.64 -13.26
N SER A 124 -21.49 -29.11 -12.05
CA SER A 124 -22.35 -30.25 -11.66
C SER A 124 -21.67 -31.62 -11.79
N GLN A 125 -21.15 -32.14 -10.68
CA GLN A 125 -20.94 -33.58 -10.49
C GLN A 125 -21.14 -33.91 -9.00
N ALA A 126 -21.80 -35.03 -8.69
CA ALA A 126 -22.35 -35.32 -7.36
C ALA A 126 -22.14 -36.79 -6.97
N HIS A 127 -22.12 -37.11 -5.66
CA HIS A 127 -22.47 -38.43 -5.08
C HIS A 127 -22.69 -38.31 -3.55
N GLY A 128 -23.52 -39.20 -2.95
CA GLY A 128 -23.79 -39.28 -1.49
C GLY A 128 -25.06 -38.57 -1.01
N HIS A 129 -26.31 -39.06 -1.18
CA HIS A 129 -27.03 -40.18 -0.52
C HIS A 129 -27.48 -39.97 0.95
N GLY A 130 -28.80 -40.10 1.20
CA GLY A 130 -29.46 -40.15 2.53
C GLY A 130 -29.82 -38.77 3.13
N HIS A 131 -31.02 -38.48 3.64
CA HIS A 131 -32.27 -39.26 3.83
C HIS A 131 -33.52 -38.41 3.47
N SER A 132 -34.68 -39.07 3.29
CA SER A 132 -35.95 -38.45 2.87
C SER A 132 -37.12 -38.70 3.83
N SER A 133 -37.81 -37.65 4.29
CA SER A 133 -39.23 -37.64 4.73
C SER A 133 -39.62 -36.23 5.23
N SER A 134 -40.87 -35.73 5.18
CA SER A 134 -41.98 -35.83 4.21
C SER A 134 -43.07 -34.83 4.63
N HIS A 135 -43.61 -34.05 3.68
CA HIS A 135 -44.79 -33.17 3.71
C HIS A 135 -45.52 -32.81 5.04
N LYS A 136 -45.82 -31.50 5.19
CA LYS A 136 -47.20 -30.96 5.01
C LYS A 136 -47.24 -29.44 4.81
N ASN A 137 -48.36 -28.94 4.29
CA ASN A 137 -48.54 -27.58 3.74
C ASN A 137 -49.46 -26.69 4.62
N HIS A 138 -49.21 -25.37 4.56
CA HIS A 138 -50.21 -24.28 4.69
C HIS A 138 -50.90 -24.09 6.08
N PRO A 139 -51.60 -22.96 6.32
CA PRO A 139 -51.30 -21.57 5.93
C PRO A 139 -51.38 -20.58 7.13
N LYS A 140 -51.20 -19.28 6.86
CA LYS A 140 -51.18 -18.17 7.83
C LYS A 140 -52.56 -17.52 8.03
N PRO A 141 -53.05 -17.29 9.26
CA PRO A 141 -54.22 -16.43 9.53
C PRO A 141 -53.91 -14.92 9.54
N ALA A 142 -54.93 -14.10 9.25
CA ALA A 142 -55.06 -12.71 9.71
C ALA A 142 -55.76 -12.69 11.10
N GLN A 143 -56.03 -11.60 11.84
CA GLN A 143 -55.99 -10.13 11.62
C GLN A 143 -55.64 -9.50 13.03
N ALA A 144 -55.85 -8.25 13.47
CA ALA A 144 -56.57 -7.07 12.98
C ALA A 144 -56.05 -5.73 13.58
N HIS A 145 -56.49 -4.64 12.95
CA HIS A 145 -56.63 -3.23 13.37
C HIS A 145 -56.61 -2.87 14.87
N SER A 146 -55.96 -1.73 15.18
CA SER A 146 -56.71 -0.47 15.42
C SER A 146 -55.81 0.76 15.18
N SER A 147 -56.43 1.88 14.79
CA SER A 147 -55.75 3.17 14.57
C SER A 147 -56.40 4.25 15.42
N VAL A 148 -55.60 5.17 15.98
CA VAL A 148 -56.06 6.48 16.46
C VAL A 148 -55.08 7.54 15.95
N VAL A 149 -55.63 8.70 15.57
CA VAL A 149 -54.96 9.86 14.96
C VAL A 149 -55.17 11.08 15.88
N THR A 150 -54.60 12.22 15.52
CA THR A 150 -54.70 13.55 16.16
C THR A 150 -53.98 13.71 17.51
N LEU A 151 -53.37 14.87 17.81
CA LEU A 151 -53.30 16.15 17.07
C LEU A 151 -51.88 16.39 16.51
#